data_AF-A0AAW5EDI1-F1
#
_entry.id   AF-A0AAW5EDI1-F1
#
_cell.length_a   1.000
_cell.length_b   1.000
_cell.length_c   1.000
_cell.angle_alpha   90.00
_cell.angle_beta   90.00
_cell.angle_gamma   90.00
#
_symmetry.space_group_name_H-M   'P 1'
#
loop_
_entity.id
_entity.type
_entity.pdbx_description
1 polymer ?
#
loop_
_entity_poly.entity_id
_entity_poly.type
_entity_poly.pdbx_seq_one_letter_code
_entity_poly.pdbx_strand_id
1 'polypeptide(L)' 'EVEYPIGHKRRRSEGIPLLIAKFKANLATSLSPKQCEKIMKICEDQKSLEQMNFNEFSDLFWLG' A
#
# COMPACT_ATOMS: atom_id res chain seq x y z
N GLU A 1 28.75 -0.43 -10.12
CA GLU A 1 27.85 0.69 -10.42
C GLU A 1 26.41 0.17 -10.43
N VAL A 2 25.43 0.93 -9.92
CA VAL A 2 24.01 0.54 -9.99
C VAL A 2 23.37 1.36 -11.09
N GLU A 3 23.20 0.75 -12.27
CA GLU A 3 22.71 1.44 -13.47
C GLU A 3 21.24 1.89 -13.33
N TYR A 4 20.43 1.11 -12.61
CA TYR A 4 19.03 1.46 -12.31
C TYR A 4 18.72 1.31 -10.82
N PRO A 5 18.34 2.40 -10.12
CA PRO A 5 17.93 2.30 -8.73
C PRO A 5 16.67 1.43 -8.59
N ILE A 6 16.41 0.90 -7.39
CA ILE A 6 15.33 -0.06 -7.16
C ILE A 6 13.92 0.48 -7.48
N GLY A 7 13.72 1.79 -7.38
CA GLY A 7 12.46 2.45 -7.75
C GLY A 7 12.27 2.68 -9.26
N HIS A 8 13.27 2.38 -10.07
CA HIS A 8 13.24 2.61 -11.51
C HIS A 8 12.23 1.68 -12.22
N LYS A 9 11.60 2.15 -13.31
CA LYS A 9 10.60 1.37 -14.09
C LYS A 9 11.11 -0.02 -14.50
N ARG A 10 12.40 -0.12 -14.88
CA ARG A 10 13.03 -1.38 -15.30
C ARG A 10 13.15 -2.43 -14.19
N ARG A 11 13.01 -2.03 -12.92
CA ARG A 11 13.12 -2.91 -11.75
C ARG A 11 11.81 -3.04 -10.98
N ARG A 12 10.66 -2.79 -11.62
CA ARG A 12 9.35 -2.86 -10.95
C ARG A 12 9.04 -4.25 -10.38
N SER A 13 9.45 -5.32 -11.05
CA SER A 13 9.30 -6.68 -10.52
C SER A 13 10.03 -6.88 -9.19
N GLU A 14 11.20 -6.26 -9.02
CA GLU A 14 11.97 -6.29 -7.76
C GLU A 14 11.49 -5.25 -6.75
N GLY A 15 11.08 -4.07 -7.22
CA GLY A 15 10.73 -2.92 -6.39
C GLY A 15 9.31 -2.93 -5.81
N ILE A 16 8.33 -3.50 -6.53
CA ILE A 16 6.94 -3.58 -6.04
C ILE A 16 6.84 -4.38 -4.74
N PRO A 17 7.44 -5.58 -4.58
CA PRO A 17 7.44 -6.29 -3.31
C PRO A 17 7.98 -5.47 -2.14
N LEU A 18 9.05 -4.70 -2.38
CA LEU A 18 9.64 -3.82 -1.37
C LEU A 18 8.74 -2.63 -1.03
N LEU A 19 8.04 -2.09 -2.03
CA LEU A 19 7.07 -1.01 -1.84
C LEU A 19 5.88 -1.47 -1.01
N ILE A 20 5.37 -2.68 -1.27
CA ILE A 20 4.30 -3.32 -0.48
C ILE A 20 4.76 -3.54 0.97
N ALA A 21 5.96 -4.06 1.18
CA ALA A 21 6.53 -4.25 2.52
C ALA A 21 6.69 -2.92 3.28
N LYS A 22 7.20 -1.88 2.60
CA LYS A 22 7.32 -0.52 3.15
C LYS A 22 5.95 0.05 3.53
N PHE A 23 4.96 -0.12 2.67
CA PHE A 23 3.60 0.36 2.92
C PHE A 23 3.01 -0.31 4.18
N LYS A 24 3.08 -1.64 4.27
CA LYS A 24 2.62 -2.40 5.44
C LYS A 24 3.33 -1.97 6.73
N ALA A 25 4.65 -1.78 6.70
CA ALA A 25 5.43 -1.33 7.85
C ALA A 25 5.00 0.06 8.33
N ASN A 26 4.74 0.98 7.39
CA ASN A 26 4.29 2.34 7.70
C ASN A 26 2.86 2.40 8.24
N LEU A 27 1.93 1.55 7.75
CA LEU A 27 0.58 1.48 8.33
C LEU A 27 0.64 1.09 9.81
N ALA A 28 1.50 0.12 10.13
CA ALA A 28 1.64 -0.43 11.48
C ALA A 28 2.21 0.56 12.50
N THR A 29 2.73 1.73 12.10
CA THR A 29 3.22 2.75 13.04
C THR A 29 2.10 3.50 13.75
N SER A 30 0.89 3.50 13.18
CA SER A 30 -0.21 4.36 13.64
C SER A 30 -1.58 3.67 13.66
N LEU A 31 -1.73 2.55 12.95
CA LEU A 31 -3.00 1.84 12.82
C LEU A 31 -2.95 0.47 13.50
N SER A 32 -4.10 0.02 14.00
CA SER A 32 -4.22 -1.33 14.56
C SER A 32 -3.91 -2.41 13.49
N PRO A 33 -3.44 -3.61 13.88
CA PRO A 33 -3.19 -4.70 12.93
C PRO A 33 -4.39 -5.03 12.05
N LYS A 34 -5.60 -5.04 12.62
CA LYS A 34 -6.86 -5.28 11.90
C LYS A 34 -7.12 -4.22 10.82
N GLN A 35 -6.85 -2.95 11.13
CA GLN A 35 -7.03 -1.86 10.17
C GLN A 35 -5.98 -1.91 9.07
N CYS A 36 -4.72 -2.23 9.42
CA CYS A 36 -3.66 -2.46 8.44
C CYS A 36 -4.04 -3.57 7.45
N GLU A 37 -4.50 -4.73 7.94
CA GLU A 37 -4.93 -5.84 7.09
C GLU A 37 -6.09 -5.47 6.17
N LYS A 38 -7.07 -4.71 6.67
CA LYS A 38 -8.19 -4.21 5.86
C LYS A 38 -7.71 -3.33 4.72
N ILE A 39 -6.84 -2.36 5.01
CA ILE A 39 -6.27 -1.45 4.00
C ILE A 39 -5.46 -2.24 2.96
N MET A 40 -4.59 -3.15 3.41
CA MET A 40 -3.78 -3.97 2.51
C MET A 40 -4.65 -4.78 1.55
N LYS A 41 -5.70 -5.44 2.06
CA LYS A 41 -6.61 -6.24 1.24
C LYS A 41 -7.33 -5.42 0.16
N ILE A 42 -7.73 -4.19 0.50
CA ILE A 42 -8.37 -3.28 -0.46
C ILE A 42 -7.36 -2.80 -1.52
N CYS A 43 -6.15 -2.42 -1.11
CA CYS A 43 -5.13 -1.93 -2.03
C CYS A 43 -4.51 -3.02 -2.93
N GLU A 44 -4.60 -4.30 -2.56
CA GLU A 44 -4.12 -5.43 -3.38
C GLU A 44 -5.08 -5.81 -4.52
N ASP A 45 -6.36 -5.43 -4.43
CA ASP A 45 -7.35 -5.66 -5.49
C ASP A 45 -7.69 -4.36 -6.22
N GLN A 46 -7.09 -4.20 -7.40
CA GLN A 46 -7.28 -3.02 -8.26
C GLN A 46 -8.75 -2.71 -8.52
N LYS A 47 -9.59 -3.72 -8.80
CA LYS A 47 -10.99 -3.51 -9.16
C LYS A 47 -11.78 -3.04 -7.95
N SER A 48 -11.56 -3.67 -6.80
CA SER A 48 -12.19 -3.29 -5.54
C SER A 48 -11.80 -1.87 -5.13
N LEU A 49 -10.53 -1.49 -5.29
CA LEU A 49 -10.05 -0.14 -4.98
C LEU A 49 -10.68 0.92 -5.90
N GLU A 50 -10.72 0.67 -7.21
CA GLU A 50 -11.29 1.61 -8.19
C GLU A 50 -12.81 1.80 -8.05
N GLN A 51 -13.52 0.79 -7.53
CA GLN A 51 -14.96 0.86 -7.30
C GLN A 51 -15.34 1.49 -5.96
N MET A 52 -14.39 1.63 -5.03
CA MET A 52 -14.63 2.16 -3.70
C MET A 52 -14.90 3.66 -3.75
N ASN A 53 -15.93 4.11 -3.03
CA ASN A 53 -16.17 5.55 -2.87
C ASN A 53 -14.98 6.20 -2.15
N PHE A 54 -14.57 7.37 -2.60
CA PHE A 54 -13.44 8.09 -2.02
C PHE A 54 -13.60 8.33 -0.50
N ASN A 55 -14.80 8.70 -0.04
CA ASN A 55 -15.05 8.95 1.38
C ASN A 55 -14.80 7.68 2.21
N GLU A 56 -15.31 6.54 1.76
CA GLU A 56 -15.11 5.25 2.43
C GLU A 56 -13.63 4.85 2.45
N PHE A 57 -12.89 5.14 1.37
CA PHE A 57 -11.45 4.89 1.31
C PHE A 57 -10.69 5.78 2.29
N SER A 58 -11.01 7.07 2.33
CA SER A 58 -10.40 8.05 3.26
C SER A 58 -10.63 7.65 4.72
N ASP A 59 -11.84 7.18 5.05
CA ASP A 59 -12.20 6.74 6.40
C ASP A 59 -11.35 5.55 6.89
N LEU A 60 -10.73 4.78 5.98
CA LEU A 60 -9.81 3.71 6.37
C LEU A 60 -8.56 4.23 7.09
N PHE A 61 -8.13 5.44 6.77
CA PHE A 61 -6.90 6.04 7.29
C PHE A 61 -7.16 7.05 8.42
N TRP A 62 -8.43 7.30 8.73
CA TRP A 62 -8.83 8.19 9.81
C TRP A 62 -8.43 7.61 11.18
N LEU A 63 -7.84 8.44 12.05
CA LEU A 63 -7.33 8.02 13.36
C LEU A 63 -8.25 8.35 14.53
N GLY A 64 -9.39 9.03 14.29
CA GLY A 64 -10.29 9.53 15.33
C GLY A 64 -10.57 11.01 15.17
#